data_AF-A0AAV8ERB9-F1
#
_entry.id   AF-A0AAV8ERB9-F1
#
_cell.length_a   1.000
_cell.length_b   1.000
_cell.length_c   1.000
_cell.angle_alpha   90.00
_cell.angle_beta   90.00
_cell.angle_gamma   90.00
#
_symmetry.space_group_name_H-M   'P 1'
#
loop_
_entity.id
_entity.type
_entity.pdbx_description
1 polymer ?
#
loop_
_entity_poly.entity_id
_entity_poly.type
_entity_poly.pdbx_seq_one_letter_code
_entity_poly.pdbx_strand_id
1 'polypeptide(L)'
;MIFEERESRFAAFLAPLTVGRVNITAEAVYISKVALAIATRYALSRRAFAVTPNGPETLLLDYPSHQRRLIPLLAKACVQSCSANFLKTLYIQKTPEANKALHVYSSALKAVASWQNMITLQECREACGGQGLKTENRVGILKGEYDVQCTFEGDNNVLMQQVSKALLAEYVAVQKKKNPFKSLGLQHMNGPVPSIPADLTSSTLRSSKFQTDLFCLRERDLLQRFAKEVSYYQAQGESKEKAFLLSYQLAEDLARAFTERSTLQVFLEAEMNVLQAPLKVVMGLLRSMYVMTCIDETASFLRYGHLSVDNAAAVRKEVMALCTDLRPHALAIVSSFGIPDSYLSPIAFDWIEANTWGNLSSE
;
A
#
# COMPACT_ATOMS: atom_id res chain seq x y z
N MET A 1 23.95 -9.49 -27.98
CA MET A 1 23.45 -10.85 -27.72
C MET A 1 22.15 -10.99 -28.52
N ILE A 2 22.12 -11.83 -29.56
CA ILE A 2 20.92 -12.04 -30.39
C ILE A 2 20.13 -13.17 -29.74
N PHE A 3 18.92 -12.90 -29.27
CA PHE A 3 18.05 -13.95 -28.72
C PHE A 3 17.22 -14.59 -29.86
N GLU A 4 17.38 -15.88 -30.06
CA GLU A 4 16.75 -16.63 -31.16
C GLU A 4 15.24 -16.83 -30.93
N GLU A 5 14.83 -17.09 -29.69
CA GLU A 5 13.43 -17.32 -29.33
C GLU A 5 12.66 -16.02 -29.07
N ARG A 6 11.39 -15.97 -29.53
CA ARG A 6 10.50 -14.81 -29.37
C ARG A 6 10.28 -14.44 -27.90
N GLU A 7 10.11 -15.43 -27.04
CA GLU A 7 9.92 -15.21 -25.60
C GLU A 7 11.18 -14.66 -24.93
N SER A 8 12.35 -15.14 -25.34
CA SER A 8 13.65 -14.66 -24.85
C SER A 8 13.94 -13.21 -25.27
N ARG A 9 13.61 -12.83 -26.52
CA ARG A 9 13.65 -11.41 -26.96
C ARG A 9 12.70 -10.52 -26.17
N PHE A 10 11.48 -11.00 -25.91
CA PHE A 10 10.49 -10.24 -25.16
C PHE A 10 10.91 -10.05 -23.70
N ALA A 11 11.41 -11.09 -23.04
CA ALA A 11 11.96 -11.00 -21.69
C ALA A 11 13.15 -10.01 -21.61
N ALA A 12 14.05 -10.05 -22.59
CA ALA A 12 15.17 -9.11 -22.66
C ALA A 12 14.71 -7.65 -22.89
N PHE A 13 13.66 -7.44 -23.69
CA PHE A 13 13.04 -6.12 -23.90
C PHE A 13 12.35 -5.58 -22.63
N LEU A 14 11.76 -6.46 -21.81
CA LEU A 14 11.10 -6.06 -20.56
C LEU A 14 12.07 -5.85 -19.39
N ALA A 15 13.32 -6.29 -19.50
CA ALA A 15 14.29 -6.22 -18.40
C ALA A 15 14.57 -4.77 -17.92
N PRO A 16 14.76 -3.76 -18.80
CA PRO A 16 14.88 -2.37 -18.36
C PRO A 16 13.65 -1.86 -17.61
N LEU A 17 12.44 -2.30 -18.01
CA LEU A 17 11.20 -1.85 -17.37
C LEU A 17 11.08 -2.33 -15.92
N THR A 18 11.70 -3.48 -15.60
CA THR A 18 11.70 -4.02 -14.24
C THR A 18 12.50 -3.13 -13.29
N VAL A 19 13.63 -2.58 -13.74
CA VAL A 19 14.43 -1.61 -12.95
C VAL A 19 13.65 -0.32 -12.75
N GLY A 20 13.00 0.19 -13.81
CA GLY A 20 12.13 1.35 -13.74
C GLY A 20 11.05 1.18 -12.66
N ARG A 21 10.37 0.03 -12.63
CA ARG A 21 9.35 -0.27 -11.60
C ARG A 21 9.90 -0.29 -10.17
N VAL A 22 11.10 -0.82 -9.96
CA VAL A 22 11.75 -0.81 -8.62
C VAL A 22 12.00 0.63 -8.17
N ASN A 23 12.51 1.48 -9.06
CA ASN A 23 12.78 2.89 -8.77
C ASN A 23 11.49 3.66 -8.48
N ILE A 24 10.47 3.51 -9.33
CA ILE A 24 9.17 4.18 -9.16
C ILE A 24 8.50 3.76 -7.85
N THR A 25 8.57 2.47 -7.49
CA THR A 25 8.01 2.00 -6.21
C THR A 25 8.67 2.72 -5.03
N ALA A 26 10.01 2.84 -5.04
CA ALA A 26 10.73 3.54 -4.00
C ALA A 26 10.38 5.04 -3.99
N GLU A 27 10.44 5.69 -5.15
CA GLU A 27 10.16 7.12 -5.33
C GLU A 27 8.75 7.48 -4.85
N ALA A 28 7.73 6.75 -5.29
CA ALA A 28 6.34 6.93 -4.85
C ALA A 28 6.20 6.91 -3.32
N VAL A 29 6.89 5.98 -2.63
CA VAL A 29 6.89 5.90 -1.17
C VAL A 29 7.62 7.08 -0.54
N TYR A 30 8.78 7.50 -1.06
CA TYR A 30 9.52 8.65 -0.51
C TYR A 30 8.78 9.98 -0.71
N ILE A 31 8.13 10.19 -1.84
CA ILE A 31 7.32 11.39 -2.09
C ILE A 31 6.10 11.43 -1.19
N SER A 32 5.43 10.28 -0.98
CA SER A 32 4.39 10.14 0.03
C SER A 32 4.87 10.55 1.42
N LYS A 33 6.07 10.11 1.83
CA LYS A 33 6.67 10.50 3.12
C LYS A 33 6.92 11.99 3.24
N VAL A 34 7.40 12.65 2.18
CA VAL A 34 7.62 14.11 2.17
C VAL A 34 6.30 14.83 2.39
N ALA A 35 5.27 14.50 1.60
CA ALA A 35 3.95 15.13 1.73
C ALA A 35 3.32 14.87 3.10
N LEU A 36 3.43 13.65 3.61
CA LEU A 36 2.93 13.28 4.93
C LEU A 36 3.68 13.98 6.06
N ALA A 37 5.00 14.16 5.95
CA ALA A 37 5.77 14.90 6.92
C ALA A 37 5.35 16.37 6.98
N ILE A 38 5.16 17.01 5.80
CA ILE A 38 4.66 18.38 5.70
C ILE A 38 3.26 18.50 6.33
N ALA A 39 2.31 17.69 5.89
CA ALA A 39 0.93 17.77 6.35
C ALA A 39 0.78 17.42 7.84
N THR A 40 1.51 16.43 8.32
CA THR A 40 1.46 16.02 9.74
C THR A 40 2.06 17.08 10.65
N ARG A 41 3.22 17.66 10.30
CA ARG A 41 3.84 18.73 11.09
C ARG A 41 2.94 19.98 11.10
N TYR A 42 2.37 20.34 9.96
CA TYR A 42 1.38 21.43 9.89
C TYR A 42 0.14 21.13 10.75
N ALA A 43 -0.41 19.92 10.70
CA ALA A 43 -1.58 19.55 11.50
C ALA A 43 -1.30 19.49 13.02
N LEU A 44 -0.03 19.37 13.42
CA LEU A 44 0.43 19.40 14.80
C LEU A 44 0.72 20.81 15.33
N SER A 45 0.76 21.82 14.47
CA SER A 45 0.99 23.23 14.85
C SER A 45 -0.20 24.13 14.55
N ARG A 46 -0.99 23.82 13.51
CA ARG A 46 -2.17 24.58 13.13
C ARG A 46 -3.35 24.27 14.05
N ARG A 47 -3.94 25.33 14.61
CA ARG A 47 -5.20 25.30 15.34
C ARG A 47 -6.33 25.89 14.49
N ALA A 48 -7.54 25.38 14.66
CA ALA A 48 -8.74 25.95 14.06
C ALA A 48 -9.96 25.51 14.85
N PHE A 49 -10.86 26.46 15.16
CA PHE A 49 -12.11 26.24 15.91
C PHE A 49 -11.89 25.74 17.34
N ALA A 50 -12.72 26.20 18.27
CA ALA A 50 -12.72 25.73 19.65
C ALA A 50 -13.84 24.69 19.86
N VAL A 51 -13.55 23.62 20.58
CA VAL A 51 -14.56 22.60 20.96
C VAL A 51 -15.51 23.14 22.04
N THR A 52 -15.06 24.11 22.82
CA THR A 52 -15.87 24.78 23.84
C THR A 52 -15.90 26.29 23.58
N PRO A 53 -16.97 27.02 23.94
CA PRO A 53 -17.14 28.44 23.60
C PRO A 53 -15.99 29.37 24.00
N ASN A 54 -15.24 29.03 25.05
CA ASN A 54 -14.12 29.81 25.56
C ASN A 54 -12.81 29.01 25.65
N GLY A 55 -12.75 27.84 25.02
CA GLY A 55 -11.55 27.00 25.00
C GLY A 55 -10.54 27.48 23.95
N PRO A 56 -9.27 27.09 24.08
CA PRO A 56 -8.32 27.29 22.99
C PRO A 56 -8.78 26.54 21.74
N GLU A 57 -8.42 27.07 20.57
CA GLU A 57 -8.63 26.34 19.33
C GLU A 57 -7.91 25.00 19.36
N THR A 58 -8.51 23.99 18.74
CA THR A 58 -8.00 22.62 18.74
C THR A 58 -7.01 22.42 17.61
N LEU A 59 -5.95 21.64 17.82
CA LEU A 59 -5.00 21.32 16.75
C LEU A 59 -5.72 20.50 15.68
N LEU A 60 -5.35 20.68 14.42
CA LEU A 60 -5.98 19.90 13.35
C LEU A 60 -5.87 18.39 13.61
N LEU A 61 -4.70 17.89 14.02
CA LEU A 61 -4.50 16.46 14.30
C LEU A 61 -5.17 15.96 15.61
N ASP A 62 -5.77 16.84 16.42
CA ASP A 62 -6.62 16.43 17.55
C ASP A 62 -8.04 16.04 17.10
N TYR A 63 -8.47 16.45 15.91
CA TYR A 63 -9.79 16.07 15.38
C TYR A 63 -9.78 14.63 14.86
N PRO A 64 -10.73 13.76 15.28
CA PRO A 64 -10.85 12.39 14.74
C PRO A 64 -11.00 12.36 13.21
N SER A 65 -11.69 13.35 12.64
CA SER A 65 -11.83 13.49 11.19
C SER A 65 -10.49 13.73 10.49
N HIS A 66 -9.62 14.55 11.06
CA HIS A 66 -8.31 14.85 10.50
C HIS A 66 -7.33 13.68 10.69
N GLN A 67 -7.41 13.00 11.84
CA GLN A 67 -6.66 11.76 12.07
C GLN A 67 -7.00 10.69 11.04
N ARG A 68 -8.29 10.48 10.74
CA ARG A 68 -8.75 9.49 9.74
C ARG A 68 -8.23 9.78 8.33
N ARG A 69 -7.86 11.03 8.03
CA ARG A 69 -7.24 11.42 6.76
C ARG A 69 -5.76 11.06 6.71
N LEU A 70 -4.98 11.46 7.72
CA LEU A 70 -3.51 11.37 7.66
C LEU A 70 -2.92 10.09 8.26
N ILE A 71 -3.46 9.58 9.37
CA ILE A 71 -2.84 8.46 10.11
C ILE A 71 -2.85 7.14 9.31
N PRO A 72 -3.95 6.75 8.62
CA PRO A 72 -3.92 5.58 7.75
C PRO A 72 -2.86 5.68 6.64
N LEU A 73 -2.67 6.88 6.07
CA LEU A 73 -1.68 7.13 5.03
C LEU A 73 -0.25 7.06 5.58
N LEU A 74 -0.01 7.56 6.81
CA LEU A 74 1.27 7.37 7.52
C LEU A 74 1.59 5.89 7.69
N ALA A 75 0.63 5.08 8.15
CA ALA A 75 0.82 3.65 8.31
C ALA A 75 1.14 2.96 6.98
N LYS A 76 0.40 3.28 5.91
CA LYS A 76 0.68 2.77 4.57
C LYS A 76 2.09 3.13 4.08
N ALA A 77 2.52 4.38 4.25
CA ALA A 77 3.86 4.81 3.84
C ALA A 77 4.98 4.10 4.61
N CYS A 78 4.81 3.89 5.92
CA CYS A 78 5.74 3.10 6.73
C CYS A 78 5.81 1.64 6.25
N VAL A 79 4.65 1.00 6.06
CA VAL A 79 4.57 -0.40 5.65
C VAL A 79 5.13 -0.61 4.23
N GLN A 80 4.76 0.25 3.28
CA GLN A 80 5.26 0.20 1.90
C GLN A 80 6.76 0.50 1.79
N SER A 81 7.37 1.17 2.77
CA SER A 81 8.83 1.35 2.82
C SER A 81 9.57 0.02 2.94
N CYS A 82 9.03 -0.92 3.73
CA CYS A 82 9.59 -2.26 3.82
C CYS A 82 9.45 -2.98 2.47
N SER A 83 8.31 -2.85 1.79
CA SER A 83 8.11 -3.41 0.44
C SER A 83 9.08 -2.83 -0.60
N ALA A 84 9.35 -1.52 -0.56
CA ALA A 84 10.32 -0.89 -1.45
C ALA A 84 11.75 -1.43 -1.21
N ASN A 85 12.13 -1.63 0.05
CA ASN A 85 13.42 -2.23 0.39
C ASN A 85 13.49 -3.71 -0.01
N PHE A 86 12.41 -4.47 0.19
CA PHE A 86 12.30 -5.85 -0.29
C PHE A 86 12.53 -5.94 -1.81
N LEU A 87 11.94 -5.06 -2.61
CA LEU A 87 12.18 -5.03 -4.05
C LEU A 87 13.64 -4.76 -4.42
N LYS A 88 14.29 -3.82 -3.72
CA LYS A 88 15.72 -3.54 -3.93
C LYS A 88 16.57 -4.77 -3.62
N THR A 89 16.30 -5.45 -2.51
CA THR A 89 16.99 -6.69 -2.14
C THR A 89 16.74 -7.80 -3.16
N LEU A 90 15.51 -7.96 -3.63
CA LEU A 90 15.18 -8.96 -4.65
C LEU A 90 15.86 -8.65 -5.99
N TYR A 91 15.96 -7.39 -6.37
CA TYR A 91 16.63 -6.94 -7.59
C TYR A 91 18.13 -7.29 -7.61
N ILE A 92 18.82 -7.15 -6.49
CA ILE A 92 20.27 -7.43 -6.43
C ILE A 92 20.62 -8.92 -6.42
N GLN A 93 19.67 -9.83 -6.16
CA GLN A 93 19.93 -11.27 -6.14
C GLN A 93 20.30 -11.83 -7.52
N LYS A 94 19.73 -11.29 -8.59
CA LYS A 94 20.04 -11.61 -10.01
C LYS A 94 19.99 -13.10 -10.39
N THR A 95 19.30 -13.95 -9.64
CA THR A 95 19.07 -15.36 -10.03
C THR A 95 17.86 -15.47 -10.98
N PRO A 96 17.76 -16.51 -11.83
CA PRO A 96 16.60 -16.71 -12.70
C PRO A 96 15.26 -16.74 -11.93
N GLU A 97 15.23 -17.42 -10.79
CA GLU A 97 14.05 -17.52 -9.91
C GLU A 97 13.70 -16.15 -9.31
N ALA A 98 14.71 -15.41 -8.84
CA ALA A 98 14.52 -14.07 -8.31
C ALA A 98 14.03 -13.11 -9.39
N ASN A 99 14.53 -13.19 -10.63
CA ASN A 99 14.12 -12.34 -11.74
C ASN A 99 12.64 -12.56 -12.11
N LYS A 100 12.18 -13.82 -12.14
CA LYS A 100 10.77 -14.14 -12.38
C LYS A 100 9.88 -13.58 -11.26
N ALA A 101 10.27 -13.77 -10.01
CA ALA A 101 9.54 -13.21 -8.87
C ALA A 101 9.55 -11.68 -8.88
N LEU A 102 10.69 -11.07 -9.20
CA LEU A 102 10.90 -9.63 -9.27
C LEU A 102 9.97 -8.99 -10.29
N HIS A 103 9.79 -9.61 -11.47
CA HIS A 103 8.84 -9.11 -12.45
C HIS A 103 7.42 -9.01 -11.89
N VAL A 104 6.95 -10.03 -11.18
CA VAL A 104 5.60 -10.05 -10.57
C VAL A 104 5.50 -9.04 -9.43
N TYR A 105 6.43 -9.07 -8.47
CA TYR A 105 6.41 -8.16 -7.32
C TYR A 105 6.59 -6.69 -7.72
N SER A 106 7.47 -6.39 -8.66
CA SER A 106 7.68 -5.01 -9.13
C SER A 106 6.46 -4.48 -9.87
N SER A 107 5.73 -5.31 -10.64
CA SER A 107 4.46 -4.94 -11.27
C SER A 107 3.39 -4.60 -10.23
N ALA A 108 3.21 -5.49 -9.25
CA ALA A 108 2.25 -5.35 -8.15
C ALA A 108 2.52 -4.09 -7.29
N LEU A 109 3.75 -3.99 -6.77
CA LEU A 109 4.12 -2.95 -5.83
C LEU A 109 4.27 -1.59 -6.51
N LYS A 110 4.73 -1.51 -7.76
CA LYS A 110 4.74 -0.24 -8.50
C LYS A 110 3.33 0.29 -8.67
N ALA A 111 2.40 -0.55 -9.11
CA ALA A 111 1.02 -0.13 -9.35
C ALA A 111 0.35 0.37 -8.08
N VAL A 112 0.44 -0.40 -6.99
CA VAL A 112 -0.15 -0.02 -5.70
C VAL A 112 0.55 1.18 -5.07
N ALA A 113 1.88 1.28 -5.13
CA ALA A 113 2.62 2.40 -4.56
C ALA A 113 2.32 3.71 -5.30
N SER A 114 2.24 3.71 -6.63
CA SER A 114 1.95 4.94 -7.38
C SER A 114 0.49 5.39 -7.22
N TRP A 115 -0.48 4.47 -7.21
CA TRP A 115 -1.86 4.82 -6.84
C TRP A 115 -1.96 5.37 -5.42
N GLN A 116 -1.27 4.74 -4.46
CA GLN A 116 -1.24 5.20 -3.08
C GLN A 116 -0.56 6.57 -2.96
N ASN A 117 0.47 6.86 -3.75
CA ASN A 117 1.12 8.17 -3.80
C ASN A 117 0.13 9.25 -4.23
N MET A 118 -0.72 8.99 -5.23
CA MET A 118 -1.70 9.96 -5.67
C MET A 118 -2.78 10.26 -4.65
N ILE A 119 -3.28 9.22 -3.97
CA ILE A 119 -4.22 9.37 -2.85
C ILE A 119 -3.55 10.20 -1.74
N THR A 120 -2.30 9.86 -1.40
CA THR A 120 -1.56 10.52 -0.31
C THR A 120 -1.30 11.99 -0.62
N LEU A 121 -0.84 12.32 -1.81
CA LEU A 121 -0.56 13.69 -2.23
C LEU A 121 -1.83 14.54 -2.27
N GLN A 122 -2.93 13.99 -2.77
CA GLN A 122 -4.22 14.69 -2.79
C GLN A 122 -4.71 14.97 -1.37
N GLU A 123 -4.71 13.97 -0.50
CA GLU A 123 -5.18 14.11 0.88
C GLU A 123 -4.30 15.06 1.69
N CYS A 124 -2.97 14.96 1.58
CA CYS A 124 -2.05 15.88 2.25
C CYS A 124 -2.27 17.33 1.80
N ARG A 125 -2.50 17.57 0.51
CA ARG A 125 -2.78 18.91 -0.03
C ARG A 125 -4.06 19.49 0.60
N GLU A 126 -5.12 18.70 0.63
CA GLU A 126 -6.41 19.12 1.16
C GLU A 126 -6.42 19.23 2.69
N ALA A 127 -5.67 18.38 3.40
CA ALA A 127 -5.49 18.45 4.84
C ALA A 127 -4.79 19.76 5.27
N CYS A 128 -3.92 20.30 4.41
CA CYS A 128 -3.29 21.61 4.62
C CYS A 128 -4.21 22.81 4.29
N GLY A 129 -5.44 22.59 3.80
CA GLY A 129 -6.36 23.66 3.40
C GLY A 129 -5.74 24.59 2.34
N GLY A 130 -5.97 25.90 2.46
CA GLY A 130 -5.43 26.90 1.54
C GLY A 130 -3.89 26.90 1.46
N GLN A 131 -3.21 26.53 2.55
CA GLN A 131 -1.75 26.44 2.57
C GLN A 131 -1.22 25.35 1.63
N GLY A 132 -1.98 24.27 1.43
CA GLY A 132 -1.62 23.20 0.50
C GLY A 132 -1.64 23.61 -0.98
N LEU A 133 -2.29 24.72 -1.33
CA LEU A 133 -2.30 25.26 -2.71
C LEU A 133 -1.12 26.16 -3.02
N LYS A 134 -0.43 26.68 -2.00
CA LYS A 134 0.68 27.59 -2.21
C LYS A 134 1.88 26.85 -2.80
N THR A 135 2.46 27.43 -3.86
CA THR A 135 3.64 26.90 -4.56
C THR A 135 4.83 26.68 -3.61
N GLU A 136 5.06 27.59 -2.66
CA GLU A 136 6.12 27.48 -1.64
C GLU A 136 6.00 26.22 -0.77
N ASN A 137 4.78 25.68 -0.62
CA ASN A 137 4.49 24.50 0.17
C ASN A 137 4.54 23.19 -0.62
N ARG A 138 4.84 23.22 -1.92
CA ARG A 138 5.22 22.10 -2.79
C ARG A 138 4.27 20.89 -2.90
N VAL A 139 3.33 20.63 -1.97
CA VAL A 139 2.47 19.44 -1.97
C VAL A 139 1.64 19.35 -3.25
N GLY A 140 1.10 20.49 -3.72
CA GLY A 140 0.39 20.56 -5.00
C GLY A 140 1.27 20.28 -6.22
N ILE A 141 2.53 20.76 -6.21
CA ILE A 141 3.51 20.54 -7.29
C ILE A 141 3.89 19.07 -7.37
N LEU A 142 4.22 18.46 -6.23
CA LEU A 142 4.52 17.03 -6.14
C LEU A 142 3.40 16.19 -6.74
N LYS A 143 2.13 16.55 -6.51
CA LYS A 143 1.00 15.86 -7.16
C LYS A 143 1.06 15.91 -8.69
N GLY A 144 1.40 17.07 -9.27
CA GLY A 144 1.48 17.24 -10.72
C GLY A 144 2.73 16.60 -11.35
N GLU A 145 3.83 16.48 -10.61
CA GLU A 145 5.08 15.89 -11.12
C GLU A 145 5.07 14.36 -11.07
N TYR A 146 4.43 13.78 -10.05
CA TYR A 146 4.49 12.34 -9.79
C TYR A 146 3.25 11.57 -10.27
N ASP A 147 2.25 12.21 -10.89
CA ASP A 147 1.07 11.51 -11.42
C ASP A 147 1.39 10.57 -12.59
N VAL A 148 2.41 10.93 -13.38
CA VAL A 148 2.98 10.12 -14.46
C VAL A 148 3.42 8.73 -13.98
N GLN A 149 3.67 8.56 -12.67
CA GLN A 149 3.98 7.27 -12.05
C GLN A 149 2.88 6.23 -12.14
N CYS A 150 1.64 6.64 -12.37
CA CYS A 150 0.56 5.71 -12.65
C CYS A 150 0.63 5.12 -14.06
N THR A 151 1.42 5.72 -14.96
CA THR A 151 1.39 5.44 -16.41
C THR A 151 2.71 4.86 -16.93
N PHE A 152 3.86 5.48 -16.64
CA PHE A 152 5.14 5.02 -17.19
C PHE A 152 5.59 3.68 -16.58
N GLU A 153 6.49 2.99 -17.27
CA GLU A 153 6.97 1.64 -16.89
C GLU A 153 5.85 0.57 -16.77
N GLY A 154 4.72 0.85 -17.40
CA GLY A 154 3.51 0.03 -17.46
C GLY A 154 2.33 0.70 -16.76
N ASP A 155 1.22 0.85 -17.47
CA ASP A 155 -0.05 1.28 -16.90
C ASP A 155 -0.43 0.39 -15.70
N ASN A 156 -0.86 1.00 -14.61
CA ASN A 156 -1.12 0.27 -13.37
C ASN A 156 -2.17 -0.85 -13.54
N ASN A 157 -3.23 -0.65 -14.32
CA ASN A 157 -4.26 -1.69 -14.53
C ASN A 157 -3.71 -2.86 -15.37
N VAL A 158 -2.91 -2.56 -16.39
CA VAL A 158 -2.21 -3.58 -17.18
C VAL A 158 -1.23 -4.36 -16.30
N LEU A 159 -0.51 -3.70 -15.39
CA LEU A 159 0.37 -4.38 -14.44
C LEU A 159 -0.39 -5.31 -13.48
N MET A 160 -1.56 -4.89 -12.99
CA MET A 160 -2.42 -5.76 -12.16
C MET A 160 -2.86 -7.01 -12.94
N GLN A 161 -3.14 -6.89 -14.24
CA GLN A 161 -3.40 -8.05 -15.09
C GLN A 161 -2.17 -8.95 -15.27
N GLN A 162 -0.96 -8.39 -15.38
CA GLN A 162 0.28 -9.18 -15.43
C GLN A 162 0.47 -10.02 -14.15
N VAL A 163 0.15 -9.44 -12.99
CA VAL A 163 0.24 -10.10 -11.69
C VAL A 163 -0.72 -11.30 -11.64
N SER A 164 -2.02 -11.08 -11.89
CA SER A 164 -3.02 -12.15 -11.85
C SER A 164 -2.76 -13.26 -12.88
N LYS A 165 -2.27 -12.90 -14.07
CA LYS A 165 -1.83 -13.87 -15.09
C LYS A 165 -0.69 -14.75 -14.58
N ALA A 166 0.30 -14.17 -13.91
CA ALA A 166 1.41 -14.94 -13.34
C ALA A 166 0.97 -15.87 -12.22
N LEU A 167 0.05 -15.42 -11.35
CA LEU A 167 -0.52 -16.23 -10.27
C LEU A 167 -1.34 -17.41 -10.81
N LEU A 168 -2.16 -17.18 -11.83
CA LEU A 168 -2.92 -18.24 -12.50
C LEU A 168 -1.99 -19.26 -13.16
N ALA A 169 -0.91 -18.80 -13.82
CA ALA A 169 0.05 -19.69 -14.44
C ALA A 169 0.75 -20.60 -13.41
N GLU A 170 1.16 -20.05 -12.26
CA GLU A 170 1.72 -20.83 -11.14
C GLU A 170 0.70 -21.84 -10.60
N TYR A 171 -0.54 -21.39 -10.36
CA TYR A 171 -1.63 -22.24 -9.89
C TYR A 171 -1.88 -23.43 -10.82
N VAL A 172 -2.05 -23.20 -12.12
CA VAL A 172 -2.29 -24.25 -13.11
C VAL A 172 -1.09 -25.21 -13.22
N ALA A 173 0.14 -24.68 -13.18
CA ALA A 173 1.35 -25.51 -13.24
C ALA A 173 1.46 -26.45 -12.02
N VAL A 174 1.16 -25.93 -10.82
CA VAL A 174 1.13 -26.69 -9.58
C VAL A 174 0.04 -27.77 -9.62
N GLN A 175 -1.18 -27.42 -10.01
CA GLN A 175 -2.29 -28.38 -10.12
C GLN A 175 -1.98 -29.51 -11.09
N LYS A 176 -1.39 -29.20 -12.25
CA LYS A 176 -0.99 -30.21 -13.25
C LYS A 176 0.11 -31.14 -12.75
N LYS A 177 1.12 -30.61 -12.06
CA LYS A 177 2.28 -31.39 -11.58
C LYS A 177 2.06 -32.04 -10.21
N LYS A 178 0.97 -31.71 -9.51
CA LYS A 178 0.69 -32.12 -8.12
C LYS A 178 1.84 -31.80 -7.15
N ASN A 179 2.53 -30.69 -7.38
CA ASN A 179 3.65 -30.24 -6.56
C ASN A 179 3.19 -29.16 -5.56
N PRO A 180 3.85 -28.99 -4.41
CA PRO A 180 3.56 -27.87 -3.52
C PRO A 180 3.93 -26.52 -4.18
N PHE A 181 3.20 -25.47 -3.82
CA PHE A 181 3.55 -24.08 -4.14
C PHE A 181 4.89 -23.71 -3.50
N LYS A 182 5.81 -23.11 -4.27
CA LYS A 182 7.16 -22.74 -3.80
C LYS A 182 7.53 -21.28 -4.07
N SER A 183 6.73 -20.55 -4.83
CA SER A 183 7.05 -19.20 -5.29
C SER A 183 5.92 -18.21 -5.01
N LEU A 184 6.20 -16.91 -5.19
CA LEU A 184 5.22 -15.82 -5.11
C LEU A 184 4.44 -15.73 -3.78
N GLY A 185 4.99 -16.24 -2.67
CA GLY A 185 4.28 -16.23 -1.39
C GLY A 185 3.03 -17.14 -1.33
N LEU A 186 2.83 -17.99 -2.35
CA LEU A 186 1.69 -18.90 -2.44
C LEU A 186 1.85 -20.16 -1.56
N GLN A 187 2.92 -20.27 -0.77
CA GLN A 187 3.15 -21.42 0.11
C GLN A 187 2.03 -21.62 1.13
N HIS A 188 1.33 -20.54 1.51
CA HIS A 188 0.15 -20.61 2.36
C HIS A 188 -0.95 -21.52 1.76
N MET A 189 -0.99 -21.75 0.44
CA MET A 189 -1.94 -22.65 -0.22
C MET A 189 -1.66 -24.14 0.03
N ASN A 190 -0.45 -24.50 0.48
CA ASN A 190 -0.09 -25.89 0.78
C ASN A 190 -0.70 -26.39 2.10
N GLY A 191 -1.15 -25.45 2.96
CA GLY A 191 -1.71 -25.75 4.27
C GLY A 191 -3.24 -25.74 4.31
N PRO A 192 -3.83 -26.02 5.49
CA PRO A 192 -5.27 -25.94 5.69
C PRO A 192 -5.81 -24.54 5.35
N VAL A 193 -7.10 -24.46 5.01
CA VAL A 193 -7.78 -23.18 4.80
C VAL A 193 -7.85 -22.45 6.13
N PRO A 194 -7.42 -21.18 6.23
CA PRO A 194 -7.54 -20.42 7.47
C PRO A 194 -9.01 -20.30 7.90
N SER A 195 -9.26 -20.44 9.20
CA SER A 195 -10.58 -20.24 9.79
C SER A 195 -10.64 -18.85 10.43
N ILE A 196 -11.66 -18.08 10.06
CA ILE A 196 -11.87 -16.72 10.56
C ILE A 196 -12.89 -16.78 11.70
N PRO A 197 -12.58 -16.27 12.90
CA PRO A 197 -13.54 -16.21 14.00
C PRO A 197 -14.77 -15.40 13.61
N ALA A 198 -15.94 -15.83 14.08
CA ALA A 198 -17.20 -15.10 13.86
C ALA A 198 -17.17 -13.73 14.56
N ASP A 199 -16.75 -13.71 15.83
CA ASP A 199 -16.69 -12.49 16.64
C ASP A 199 -15.29 -11.88 16.64
N LEU A 200 -15.17 -10.67 16.12
CA LEU A 200 -13.90 -9.95 16.01
C LEU A 200 -13.74 -8.91 17.12
N THR A 201 -13.07 -9.29 18.19
CA THR A 201 -12.64 -8.35 19.23
C THR A 201 -11.45 -7.51 18.77
N SER A 202 -11.18 -6.39 19.46
CA SER A 202 -10.01 -5.54 19.17
C SER A 202 -8.68 -6.32 19.24
N SER A 203 -8.53 -7.23 20.21
CA SER A 203 -7.31 -8.06 20.31
C SER A 203 -7.19 -9.05 19.16
N THR A 204 -8.30 -9.63 18.70
CA THR A 204 -8.35 -10.48 17.50
C THR A 204 -7.89 -9.70 16.28
N LEU A 205 -8.50 -8.53 16.03
CA LEU A 205 -8.23 -7.66 14.88
C LEU A 205 -6.77 -7.18 14.82
N ARG A 206 -6.15 -6.91 15.98
CA ARG A 206 -4.75 -6.48 16.09
C ARG A 206 -3.73 -7.62 16.05
N SER A 207 -4.17 -8.87 16.15
CA SER A 207 -3.26 -10.03 16.14
C SER A 207 -2.68 -10.26 14.74
N SER A 208 -1.37 -10.49 14.67
CA SER A 208 -0.70 -10.82 13.40
C SER A 208 -1.26 -12.10 12.78
N LYS A 209 -1.63 -13.08 13.60
CA LYS A 209 -2.24 -14.34 13.14
C LYS A 209 -3.53 -14.10 12.36
N PHE A 210 -4.51 -13.41 12.95
CA PHE A 210 -5.78 -13.12 12.27
C PHE A 210 -5.57 -12.35 10.96
N GLN A 211 -4.71 -11.33 10.99
CA GLN A 211 -4.42 -10.49 9.83
C GLN A 211 -3.82 -11.29 8.68
N THR A 212 -2.83 -12.14 8.97
CA THR A 212 -2.22 -13.04 7.99
C THR A 212 -3.23 -14.06 7.48
N ASP A 213 -3.98 -14.71 8.37
CA ASP A 213 -4.98 -15.73 8.03
C ASP A 213 -6.06 -15.17 7.09
N LEU A 214 -6.58 -13.97 7.37
CA LEU A 214 -7.59 -13.31 6.55
C LEU A 214 -7.07 -12.95 5.16
N PHE A 215 -5.85 -12.39 5.06
CA PHE A 215 -5.27 -12.04 3.75
C PHE A 215 -4.92 -13.28 2.93
N CYS A 216 -4.44 -14.34 3.57
CA CYS A 216 -4.22 -15.65 2.95
C CYS A 216 -5.51 -16.29 2.47
N LEU A 217 -6.59 -16.23 3.27
CA LEU A 217 -7.91 -16.73 2.88
C LEU A 217 -8.42 -16.02 1.63
N ARG A 218 -8.37 -14.68 1.62
CA ARG A 218 -8.85 -13.87 0.50
C ARG A 218 -8.06 -14.16 -0.79
N GLU A 219 -6.72 -14.17 -0.74
CA GLU A 219 -5.90 -14.45 -1.93
C GLU A 219 -6.15 -15.88 -2.45
N ARG A 220 -6.22 -16.87 -1.56
CA ARG A 220 -6.51 -18.27 -1.90
C ARG A 220 -7.86 -18.42 -2.61
N ASP A 221 -8.92 -17.87 -2.03
CA ASP A 221 -10.28 -17.96 -2.58
C ASP A 221 -10.38 -17.26 -3.93
N LEU A 222 -9.84 -16.03 -4.05
CA LEU A 222 -9.82 -15.29 -5.30
C LEU A 222 -9.07 -16.03 -6.41
N LEU A 223 -7.92 -16.64 -6.10
CA LEU A 223 -7.14 -17.39 -7.08
C LEU A 223 -7.90 -18.62 -7.57
N GLN A 224 -8.59 -19.32 -6.68
CA GLN A 224 -9.43 -20.47 -7.03
C GLN A 224 -10.64 -20.06 -7.88
N ARG A 225 -11.33 -18.98 -7.51
CA ARG A 225 -12.45 -18.43 -8.29
C ARG A 225 -12.00 -17.98 -9.67
N PHE A 226 -10.88 -17.27 -9.75
CA PHE A 226 -10.33 -16.80 -11.00
C PHE A 226 -9.96 -17.97 -11.93
N ALA A 227 -9.29 -18.99 -11.41
CA ALA A 227 -8.97 -20.19 -12.18
C ALA A 227 -10.23 -20.93 -12.68
N LYS A 228 -11.27 -21.00 -11.85
CA LYS A 228 -12.56 -21.60 -12.21
C LYS A 228 -13.27 -20.81 -13.30
N GLU A 229 -13.31 -19.49 -13.21
CA GLU A 229 -13.96 -18.61 -14.20
C GLU A 229 -13.25 -18.65 -15.55
N VAL A 230 -11.91 -18.59 -15.56
CA VAL A 230 -11.13 -18.76 -16.79
C VAL A 230 -11.41 -20.13 -17.43
N SER A 231 -11.44 -21.19 -16.62
CA SER A 231 -11.75 -22.55 -17.12
C SER A 231 -13.18 -22.65 -17.66
N TYR A 232 -14.14 -21.94 -17.05
CA TYR A 232 -15.51 -21.88 -17.52
C TYR A 232 -15.60 -21.28 -18.93
N TYR A 233 -14.98 -20.12 -19.18
CA TYR A 233 -15.00 -19.52 -20.52
C TYR A 233 -14.26 -20.37 -21.56
N GLN A 234 -13.15 -21.02 -21.19
CA GLN A 234 -12.47 -21.96 -22.08
C GLN A 234 -13.36 -23.15 -22.46
N ALA A 235 -14.15 -23.67 -21.52
CA ALA A 235 -15.12 -24.73 -21.80
C ALA A 235 -16.26 -24.27 -22.72
N GLN A 236 -16.54 -22.97 -22.79
CA GLN A 236 -17.46 -22.36 -23.76
C GLN A 236 -16.82 -22.10 -25.14
N GLY A 237 -15.59 -22.56 -25.36
CA GLY A 237 -14.88 -22.44 -26.64
C GLY A 237 -14.06 -21.15 -26.79
N GLU A 238 -13.97 -20.31 -25.75
CA GLU A 238 -13.16 -19.10 -25.81
C GLU A 238 -11.65 -19.42 -25.78
N SER A 239 -10.86 -18.61 -26.48
CA SER A 239 -9.40 -18.70 -26.41
C SER A 239 -8.89 -18.42 -24.99
N LYS A 240 -7.66 -18.84 -24.68
CA LYS A 240 -7.06 -18.58 -23.36
C LYS A 240 -6.99 -17.09 -23.06
N GLU A 241 -6.63 -16.30 -24.06
CA GLU A 241 -6.49 -14.86 -23.97
C GLU A 241 -7.86 -14.19 -23.73
N LYS A 242 -8.90 -14.62 -24.46
CA LYS A 242 -10.24 -14.06 -24.32
C LYS A 242 -10.90 -14.48 -22.99
N ALA A 243 -10.73 -15.73 -22.56
CA ALA A 243 -11.19 -16.20 -21.26
C ALA A 243 -10.58 -15.39 -20.10
N PHE A 244 -9.28 -15.06 -20.19
CA PHE A 244 -8.62 -14.19 -19.23
C PHE A 244 -9.24 -12.78 -19.20
N LEU A 245 -9.43 -12.16 -20.38
CA LEU A 245 -10.02 -10.82 -20.49
C LEU A 245 -11.46 -10.76 -19.95
N LEU A 246 -12.26 -11.79 -20.21
CA LEU A 246 -13.63 -11.91 -19.69
C LEU A 246 -13.68 -12.10 -18.16
N SER A 247 -12.58 -12.53 -17.56
CA SER A 247 -12.44 -12.76 -16.10
C SER A 247 -11.75 -11.59 -15.38
N TYR A 248 -11.73 -10.39 -15.99
CA TYR A 248 -10.95 -9.24 -15.54
C TYR A 248 -11.25 -8.79 -14.10
N GLN A 249 -12.52 -8.82 -13.67
CA GLN A 249 -12.89 -8.34 -12.33
C GLN A 249 -12.23 -9.17 -11.21
N LEU A 250 -12.27 -10.50 -11.34
CA LEU A 250 -11.56 -11.40 -10.42
C LEU A 250 -10.04 -11.25 -10.55
N ALA A 251 -9.54 -11.00 -11.76
CA ALA A 251 -8.12 -10.76 -12.00
C ALA A 251 -7.60 -9.52 -11.24
N GLU A 252 -8.37 -8.42 -11.25
CA GLU A 252 -8.01 -7.18 -10.54
C GLU A 252 -8.04 -7.38 -9.02
N ASP A 253 -9.11 -7.97 -8.49
CA ASP A 253 -9.25 -8.25 -7.05
C ASP A 253 -8.14 -9.19 -6.55
N LEU A 254 -7.81 -10.23 -7.32
CA LEU A 254 -6.73 -11.18 -7.02
C LEU A 254 -5.36 -10.50 -6.95
N ALA A 255 -5.04 -9.67 -7.96
CA ALA A 255 -3.76 -8.97 -7.98
C ALA A 255 -3.62 -7.99 -6.80
N ARG A 256 -4.72 -7.36 -6.38
CA ARG A 256 -4.73 -6.51 -5.18
C ARG A 256 -4.54 -7.33 -3.91
N ALA A 257 -5.26 -8.46 -3.79
CA ALA A 257 -5.12 -9.36 -2.66
C ALA A 257 -3.68 -9.89 -2.50
N PHE A 258 -3.04 -10.24 -3.61
CA PHE A 258 -1.63 -10.65 -3.64
C PHE A 258 -0.70 -9.54 -3.15
N THR A 259 -0.89 -8.31 -3.65
CA THR A 259 -0.03 -7.19 -3.29
C THR A 259 -0.14 -6.84 -1.80
N GLU A 260 -1.36 -6.84 -1.26
CA GLU A 260 -1.62 -6.54 0.15
C GLU A 260 -1.09 -7.64 1.09
N ARG A 261 -1.29 -8.92 0.75
CA ARG A 261 -0.71 -10.05 1.51
C ARG A 261 0.81 -9.99 1.50
N SER A 262 1.40 -9.78 0.34
CA SER A 262 2.87 -9.71 0.20
C SER A 262 3.45 -8.54 0.98
N THR A 263 2.79 -7.39 0.94
CA THR A 263 3.18 -6.20 1.72
C THR A 263 3.11 -6.46 3.23
N LEU A 264 2.03 -7.09 3.71
CA LEU A 264 1.90 -7.49 5.12
C LEU A 264 3.02 -8.46 5.53
N GLN A 265 3.30 -9.47 4.70
CA GLN A 265 4.34 -10.47 4.97
C GLN A 265 5.72 -9.82 5.11
N VAL A 266 6.09 -8.94 4.18
CA VAL A 266 7.37 -8.20 4.23
C VAL A 266 7.46 -7.34 5.50
N PHE A 267 6.37 -6.71 5.91
CA PHE A 267 6.38 -5.89 7.13
C PHE A 267 6.48 -6.73 8.41
N LEU A 268 5.81 -7.88 8.47
CA LEU A 268 5.92 -8.82 9.58
C LEU A 268 7.35 -9.35 9.75
N GLU A 269 8.04 -9.65 8.65
CA GLU A 269 9.46 -10.04 8.68
C GLU A 269 10.33 -8.93 9.25
N ALA A 270 10.07 -7.67 8.89
CA ALA A 270 10.77 -6.53 9.48
C ALA A 270 10.45 -6.38 11.00
N GLU A 271 9.19 -6.50 11.39
CA GLU A 271 8.72 -6.42 12.80
C GLU A 271 9.34 -7.53 13.67
N MET A 272 9.51 -8.74 13.13
CA MET A 272 10.13 -9.86 13.84
C MET A 272 11.59 -9.60 14.19
N ASN A 273 12.31 -8.84 13.35
CA ASN A 273 13.72 -8.51 13.54
C ASN A 273 13.97 -7.33 14.49
N VAL A 274 12.91 -6.67 14.99
CA VAL A 274 13.04 -5.58 15.97
C VAL A 274 13.23 -6.12 17.38
N LEU A 275 14.33 -5.69 18.00
CA LEU A 275 14.71 -6.06 19.36
C LEU A 275 14.19 -5.06 20.41
N GLN A 276 14.01 -3.79 20.05
CA GLN A 276 13.56 -2.76 20.99
C GLN A 276 12.04 -2.83 21.21
N ALA A 277 11.63 -3.09 22.45
CA ALA A 277 10.21 -3.21 22.80
C ALA A 277 9.35 -1.97 22.42
N PRO A 278 9.79 -0.71 22.64
CA PRO A 278 9.00 0.46 22.26
C PRO A 278 8.76 0.56 20.74
N LEU A 279 9.77 0.26 19.93
CA LEU A 279 9.64 0.25 18.47
C LEU A 279 8.70 -0.86 18.01
N LYS A 280 8.77 -2.04 18.63
CA LYS A 280 7.90 -3.17 18.32
C LYS A 280 6.42 -2.86 18.55
N VAL A 281 6.09 -2.10 19.60
CA VAL A 281 4.72 -1.63 19.86
C VAL A 281 4.24 -0.72 18.73
N VAL A 282 5.02 0.29 18.34
CA VAL A 282 4.65 1.21 17.25
C VAL A 282 4.54 0.48 15.92
N MET A 283 5.43 -0.46 15.61
CA MET A 283 5.32 -1.30 14.41
C MET A 283 4.05 -2.16 14.43
N GLY A 284 3.67 -2.74 15.56
CA GLY A 284 2.42 -3.47 15.70
C GLY A 284 1.17 -2.60 15.46
N LEU A 285 1.20 -1.34 15.90
CA LEU A 285 0.15 -0.35 15.61
C LEU A 285 0.12 0.02 14.12
N LEU A 286 1.28 0.27 13.50
CA LEU A 286 1.38 0.56 12.06
C LEU A 286 0.87 -0.60 11.20
N ARG A 287 1.26 -1.84 11.53
CA ARG A 287 0.75 -3.06 10.88
C ARG A 287 -0.77 -3.13 11.00
N SER A 288 -1.29 -2.99 12.22
CA SER A 288 -2.72 -3.11 12.47
C SER A 288 -3.50 -2.01 11.73
N MET A 289 -3.01 -0.78 11.73
CA MET A 289 -3.62 0.32 10.97
C MET A 289 -3.61 0.03 9.46
N TYR A 290 -2.49 -0.44 8.91
CA TYR A 290 -2.41 -0.83 7.50
C TYR A 290 -3.45 -1.91 7.14
N VAL A 291 -3.50 -3.01 7.90
CA VAL A 291 -4.41 -4.12 7.61
C VAL A 291 -5.87 -3.70 7.75
N MET A 292 -6.23 -3.01 8.85
CA MET A 292 -7.61 -2.55 9.05
C MET A 292 -8.04 -1.57 7.97
N THR A 293 -7.13 -0.70 7.51
CA THR A 293 -7.40 0.24 6.41
C THR A 293 -7.65 -0.50 5.09
N CYS A 294 -6.82 -1.49 4.74
CA CYS A 294 -7.05 -2.31 3.54
C CYS A 294 -8.41 -3.01 3.57
N ILE A 295 -8.86 -3.46 4.74
CA ILE A 295 -10.17 -4.10 4.91
C ILE A 295 -11.32 -3.08 4.80
N ASP A 296 -11.24 -1.93 5.46
CA ASP A 296 -12.28 -0.88 5.44
C ASP A 296 -12.44 -0.24 4.05
N GLU A 297 -11.38 -0.19 3.24
CA GLU A 297 -11.40 0.42 1.90
C GLU A 297 -11.79 -0.56 0.77
N THR A 298 -11.62 -1.88 0.98
CA THR A 298 -11.77 -2.85 -0.12
C THR A 298 -13.04 -3.68 0.02
N ALA A 299 -13.97 -3.50 -0.91
CA ALA A 299 -15.24 -4.23 -0.92
C ALA A 299 -15.10 -5.76 -1.11
N SER A 300 -13.94 -6.27 -1.56
CA SER A 300 -13.75 -7.69 -1.86
C SER A 300 -13.96 -8.60 -0.63
N PHE A 301 -13.62 -8.13 0.58
CA PHE A 301 -13.87 -8.90 1.80
C PHE A 301 -15.36 -9.20 2.03
N LEU A 302 -16.24 -8.25 1.73
CA LEU A 302 -17.69 -8.42 1.80
C LEU A 302 -18.24 -9.13 0.56
N ARG A 303 -17.81 -8.72 -0.64
CA ARG A 303 -18.26 -9.24 -1.93
C ARG A 303 -18.13 -10.76 -2.03
N TYR A 304 -17.05 -11.31 -1.48
CA TYR A 304 -16.76 -12.75 -1.53
C TYR A 304 -17.05 -13.48 -0.22
N GLY A 305 -17.58 -12.79 0.79
CA GLY A 305 -18.02 -13.38 2.05
C GLY A 305 -16.88 -13.77 3.00
N HIS A 306 -15.71 -13.13 2.90
CA HIS A 306 -14.61 -13.33 3.87
C HIS A 306 -14.90 -12.69 5.22
N LEU A 307 -15.74 -11.64 5.24
CA LEU A 307 -16.25 -10.99 6.45
C LEU A 307 -17.76 -10.79 6.36
N SER A 308 -18.43 -10.83 7.50
CA SER A 308 -19.81 -10.37 7.64
C SER A 308 -19.89 -8.84 7.70
N VAL A 309 -21.11 -8.30 7.58
CA VAL A 309 -21.35 -6.86 7.75
C VAL A 309 -20.96 -6.38 9.15
N ASP A 310 -21.26 -7.18 10.19
CA ASP A 310 -20.88 -6.87 11.57
C ASP A 310 -19.36 -6.84 11.76
N ASN A 311 -18.66 -7.78 11.12
CA ASN A 311 -17.19 -7.80 11.14
C ASN A 311 -16.58 -6.58 10.43
N ALA A 312 -17.17 -6.16 9.31
CA ALA A 312 -16.75 -4.93 8.64
C ALA A 312 -17.01 -3.68 9.52
N ALA A 313 -18.13 -3.64 10.24
CA ALA A 313 -18.41 -2.56 11.19
C ALA A 313 -17.41 -2.53 12.37
N ALA A 314 -17.03 -3.71 12.89
CA ALA A 314 -16.02 -3.85 13.91
C ALA A 314 -14.64 -3.33 13.43
N VAL A 315 -14.24 -3.69 12.21
CA VAL A 315 -13.02 -3.18 11.57
C VAL A 315 -13.05 -1.65 11.45
N ARG A 316 -14.16 -1.08 10.98
CA ARG A 316 -14.31 0.39 10.84
C ARG A 316 -14.15 1.11 12.18
N LYS A 317 -14.71 0.55 13.25
CA LYS A 317 -14.52 1.08 14.61
C LYS A 317 -13.07 0.96 15.06
N GLU A 318 -12.41 -0.14 14.74
CA GLU A 318 -11.00 -0.39 15.08
C GLU A 318 -10.05 0.57 14.36
N VAL A 319 -10.33 0.97 13.11
CA VAL A 319 -9.57 2.02 12.42
C VAL A 319 -9.56 3.34 13.22
N MET A 320 -10.70 3.73 13.80
CA MET A 320 -10.77 4.95 14.62
C MET A 320 -10.03 4.81 15.96
N ALA A 321 -10.06 3.63 16.58
CA ALA A 321 -9.27 3.36 17.78
C ALA A 321 -7.76 3.44 17.48
N LEU A 322 -7.32 2.83 16.39
CA LEU A 322 -5.92 2.89 15.93
C LEU A 322 -5.48 4.30 15.55
N CYS A 323 -6.39 5.14 15.03
CA CYS A 323 -6.10 6.56 14.80
C CYS A 323 -5.74 7.26 16.12
N THR A 324 -6.52 7.02 17.17
CA THR A 324 -6.26 7.57 18.50
C THR A 324 -4.94 7.07 19.07
N ASP A 325 -4.66 5.77 18.96
CA ASP A 325 -3.44 5.15 19.48
C ASP A 325 -2.17 5.60 18.74
N LEU A 326 -2.25 5.82 17.43
CA LEU A 326 -1.11 6.27 16.62
C LEU A 326 -0.87 7.78 16.69
N ARG A 327 -1.88 8.59 17.03
CA ARG A 327 -1.74 10.04 17.14
C ARG A 327 -0.50 10.42 17.97
N PRO A 328 -0.31 10.00 19.23
CA PRO A 328 0.84 10.45 20.04
C PRO A 328 2.20 10.11 19.40
N HIS A 329 2.24 9.18 18.44
CA HIS A 329 3.45 8.79 17.72
C HIS A 329 3.63 9.52 16.37
N ALA A 330 2.64 10.28 15.90
CA ALA A 330 2.65 10.86 14.55
C ALA A 330 3.89 11.71 14.25
N LEU A 331 4.30 12.57 15.20
CA LEU A 331 5.52 13.39 15.03
C LEU A 331 6.77 12.52 14.95
N ALA A 332 6.91 11.54 15.86
CA ALA A 332 8.06 10.64 15.88
C ALA A 332 8.14 9.80 14.59
N ILE A 333 6.99 9.36 14.08
CA ILE A 333 6.90 8.63 12.81
C ILE A 333 7.42 9.49 11.66
N VAL A 334 6.91 10.72 11.46
CA VAL A 334 7.38 11.56 10.34
C VAL A 334 8.82 12.03 10.50
N SER A 335 9.27 12.27 11.74
CA SER A 335 10.68 12.59 12.01
C SER A 335 11.62 11.41 11.73
N SER A 336 11.15 10.17 11.93
CA SER A 336 11.93 8.95 11.61
C SER A 336 12.22 8.78 10.12
N PHE A 337 11.52 9.51 9.24
CA PHE A 337 11.79 9.47 7.81
C PHE A 337 13.14 10.08 7.44
N GLY A 338 13.73 10.89 8.33
CA GLY A 338 15.06 11.48 8.11
C GLY A 338 15.12 12.42 6.91
N ILE A 339 13.99 13.06 6.57
CA ILE A 339 13.91 14.02 5.46
C ILE A 339 14.64 15.30 5.89
N PRO A 340 15.67 15.76 5.16
CA PRO A 340 16.33 17.02 5.49
C PRO A 340 15.36 18.19 5.34
N ASP A 341 15.47 19.18 6.22
CA ASP A 341 14.52 20.29 6.29
C ASP A 341 14.38 21.08 4.98
N SER A 342 15.43 21.15 4.15
CA SER A 342 15.41 21.77 2.82
C SER A 342 14.46 21.11 1.79
N TYR A 343 14.10 19.85 2.04
CA TYR A 343 13.11 19.10 1.24
C TYR A 343 11.68 19.23 1.79
N LEU A 344 11.52 19.81 2.98
CA LEU A 344 10.21 20.12 3.55
C LEU A 344 9.78 21.53 3.16
N SER A 345 8.54 21.85 3.51
CA SER A 345 7.91 23.13 3.20
C SER A 345 7.87 24.07 4.40
N PRO A 346 7.79 25.39 4.21
CA PRO A 346 7.72 26.35 5.30
C PRO A 346 6.63 26.02 6.34
N ILE A 347 5.45 25.55 5.89
CA ILE A 347 4.35 25.16 6.79
C ILE A 347 4.63 23.93 7.68
N ALA A 348 5.70 23.19 7.41
CA ALA A 348 6.14 22.10 8.27
C ALA A 348 6.91 22.60 9.52
N PHE A 349 7.21 23.90 9.57
CA PHE A 349 7.92 24.58 10.66
C PHE A 349 7.00 25.63 11.28
N ASP A 350 7.45 26.89 11.37
CA ASP A 350 6.62 28.02 11.77
C ASP A 350 5.78 28.51 10.58
N TRP A 351 4.57 27.94 10.47
CA TRP A 351 3.63 28.34 9.44
C TRP A 351 3.10 29.77 9.65
N ILE A 352 3.17 30.33 10.87
CA ILE A 352 2.72 31.70 11.14
C ILE A 352 3.75 32.67 10.58
N GLU A 353 5.01 32.50 10.94
CA GLU A 353 6.14 33.29 10.43
C GLU A 353 6.19 33.24 8.90
N ALA A 354 6.06 32.05 8.30
CA ALA A 354 6.03 31.87 6.86
C ALA A 354 4.88 32.62 6.15
N ASN A 355 3.81 33.01 6.87
CA ASN A 355 2.70 33.80 6.35
C ASN A 355 2.81 35.29 6.71
N THR A 356 3.82 35.72 7.47
CA THR A 356 4.04 37.14 7.75
C THR A 356 4.73 37.81 6.55
N TRP A 357 4.19 38.96 6.12
CA TRP A 357 4.61 39.71 4.93
C TRP A 357 6.04 40.30 4.99
N GLY A 358 6.81 40.04 6.05
CA GLY A 358 8.09 40.68 6.32
C GLY A 358 9.22 40.37 5.33
N ASN A 359 9.08 39.31 4.51
CA ASN A 359 10.12 38.87 3.57
C ASN A 359 9.89 39.31 2.12
N LEU A 360 8.83 40.08 1.82
CA LEU A 360 8.53 40.57 0.46
C LEU A 360 8.97 42.03 0.21
N SER A 361 9.51 42.71 1.23
CA SER A 361 9.87 44.14 1.16
C SER A 361 11.38 44.41 1.24
N SER A 362 12.22 43.40 1.00
CA SER A 362 13.68 43.54 1.03
C SER A 362 14.37 42.90 -0.17
N GLU A 363 13.92 43.24 -1.38
CA GLU A 363 14.71 43.15 -2.61
C GLU A 363 14.67 44.48 -3.37
#